data_AF-A0A538MWA6-F1
#
_entry.id   AF-A0A538MWA6-F1
#
_cell.length_a   1.000
_cell.length_b   1.000
_cell.length_c   1.000
_cell.angle_alpha   90.00
_cell.angle_beta   90.00
_cell.angle_gamma   90.00
#
_symmetry.space_group_name_H-M   'P 1'
#
loop_
_entity.id
_entity.type
_entity.pdbx_description
1 polymer ?
#
loop_
_entity_poly.entity_id
_entity_poly.type
_entity_poly.pdbx_seq_one_letter_code
_entity_poly.pdbx_strand_id
1 'polypeptide(L)'
;MTNQHRDWPTGRHPGHTLATWLQTRAQQVWRFTIDLAVPFTNNPCEQPQRMVKLQMKIGGCWRSVRTAARYCLVRSYLATARNHGVHPLDALRDALAGNPRTPPQTA
;
A
#
# COMPACT_ATOMS: atom_id res chain seq x y z
N MET A 1 23.43 -5.62 20.20
CA MET A 1 22.36 -4.60 20.08
C MET A 1 22.80 -3.33 20.80
N THR A 2 23.42 -2.37 20.11
CA THR A 2 24.13 -1.22 20.72
C THR A 2 23.30 0.06 20.82
N ASN A 3 22.07 0.06 20.28
CA ASN A 3 21.21 1.25 20.18
C ASN A 3 20.18 1.40 21.33
N GLN A 4 20.23 0.56 22.37
CA GLN A 4 19.30 0.65 23.51
C GLN A 4 19.62 1.81 24.46
N HIS A 5 20.86 2.31 24.45
CA HIS A 5 21.37 3.27 25.44
C HIS A 5 21.58 4.69 24.91
N ARG A 6 21.14 4.99 23.68
CA ARG A 6 21.27 6.36 23.15
C ARG A 6 20.02 7.15 23.50
N ASP A 7 20.14 8.01 24.51
CA ASP A 7 19.07 8.91 24.92
C ASP A 7 18.68 9.81 23.74
N TRP A 8 17.40 9.79 23.39
CA TRP A 8 16.85 10.61 22.32
C TRP A 8 15.94 11.67 22.95
N PRO A 9 15.98 12.92 22.46
CA PRO A 9 15.22 14.04 23.06
C PRO A 9 13.69 13.83 23.09
N THR A 10 13.16 12.83 22.37
CA THR A 10 11.73 12.49 22.36
C THR A 10 11.52 10.99 22.53
N GLY A 11 11.91 10.45 23.69
CA GLY A 11 11.65 9.05 24.06
C GLY A 11 12.65 8.05 23.45
N ARG A 12 12.14 6.91 22.96
CA ARG A 12 13.00 5.85 22.40
C ARG A 12 13.64 6.28 21.07
N HIS A 13 14.90 5.94 20.87
CA HIS A 13 15.63 6.23 19.64
C HIS A 13 14.88 5.68 18.39
N PRO A 14 14.74 6.44 17.29
CA PRO A 14 13.99 6.00 16.10
C PRO A 14 14.47 4.66 15.53
N GLY A 15 15.79 4.42 15.55
CA GLY A 15 16.35 3.15 15.11
C GLY A 15 15.97 1.95 15.98
N HIS A 16 15.77 2.16 17.29
CA HIS A 16 15.27 1.12 18.18
C HIS A 16 13.80 0.83 17.88
N THR A 17 12.96 1.85 17.73
CA THR A 17 11.55 1.70 17.36
C THR A 17 11.39 0.96 16.03
N LEU A 18 12.19 1.32 15.01
CA LEU A 18 12.20 0.65 13.72
C LEU A 18 12.64 -0.82 13.86
N ALA A 19 13.71 -1.10 14.61
CA ALA A 19 14.19 -2.47 14.81
C ALA A 19 13.14 -3.35 15.51
N THR A 20 12.49 -2.84 16.56
CA THR A 20 11.39 -3.55 17.25
C THR A 20 10.22 -3.79 16.32
N TRP A 21 9.85 -2.80 15.50
CA TRP A 21 8.78 -2.93 14.51
C TRP A 21 9.10 -4.01 13.46
N LEU A 22 10.32 -4.00 12.91
CA LEU A 22 10.80 -4.99 11.94
C LEU A 22 10.83 -6.39 12.54
N GLN A 23 11.27 -6.53 13.80
CA GLN A 23 11.28 -7.80 14.51
C GLN A 23 9.86 -8.33 14.73
N THR A 24 8.92 -7.46 15.14
CA THR A 24 7.52 -7.82 15.36
C THR A 24 6.83 -8.24 14.05
N ARG A 25 7.21 -7.67 12.92
CA ARG A 25 6.64 -7.96 11.59
C ARG A 25 7.55 -8.82 10.71
N ALA A 26 8.52 -9.52 11.29
CA ALA A 26 9.55 -10.25 10.54
C ALA A 26 8.94 -11.19 9.48
N GLN A 27 7.90 -11.94 9.83
CA GLN A 27 7.21 -12.86 8.91
C GLN A 27 6.64 -12.17 7.65
N GLN A 28 6.19 -10.93 7.79
CA GLN A 28 5.65 -10.14 6.68
C GLN A 28 6.78 -9.51 5.86
N VAL A 29 7.79 -8.95 6.53
CA VAL A 29 8.93 -8.28 5.89
C VAL A 29 9.77 -9.26 5.08
N TRP A 30 10.00 -10.47 5.61
CA TRP A 30 10.83 -11.50 4.98
C TRP A 30 10.04 -12.47 4.10
N ARG A 31 8.74 -12.22 3.85
CA ARG A 31 7.86 -13.11 3.09
C ARG A 31 8.44 -13.51 1.73
N PHE A 32 9.09 -12.57 1.04
CA PHE A 32 9.72 -12.76 -0.27
C PHE A 32 10.85 -13.82 -0.26
N THR A 33 11.41 -14.16 0.91
CA THR A 33 12.45 -15.21 1.04
C THR A 33 11.87 -16.62 1.03
N ILE A 34 10.58 -16.77 1.32
CA ILE A 34 9.87 -18.06 1.43
C ILE A 34 8.91 -18.23 0.26
N ASP A 35 8.19 -17.16 -0.11
CA ASP A 35 7.23 -17.13 -1.19
C ASP A 35 7.74 -16.26 -2.35
N LEU A 36 8.21 -16.91 -3.41
CA LEU A 36 8.77 -16.26 -4.60
C LEU A 36 7.72 -15.54 -5.44
N ALA A 37 6.42 -15.77 -5.20
CA ALA A 37 5.36 -14.99 -5.84
C ALA A 37 5.28 -13.56 -5.27
N VAL A 38 5.84 -13.34 -4.08
CA VAL A 38 5.88 -12.03 -3.44
C VAL A 38 7.17 -11.30 -3.82
N PRO A 39 7.09 -10.13 -4.48
CA PRO A 39 8.28 -9.37 -4.84
C PRO A 39 8.97 -8.81 -3.59
N PHE A 40 10.31 -8.70 -3.64
CA PHE A 40 11.11 -8.03 -2.59
C PHE A 40 10.74 -6.54 -2.42
N THR A 41 10.18 -5.92 -3.46
CA THR A 41 9.87 -4.50 -3.48
C THR A 41 8.39 -4.22 -3.21
N ASN A 42 8.13 -3.14 -2.46
CA ASN A 42 6.80 -2.59 -2.24
C ASN A 42 6.30 -1.70 -3.40
N ASN A 43 7.01 -1.67 -4.53
CA ASN A 43 6.68 -0.79 -5.65
C ASN A 43 5.22 -0.91 -6.16
N PRO A 44 4.60 -2.11 -6.25
CA PRO A 44 3.19 -2.23 -6.67
C PRO A 44 2.19 -1.52 -5.75
N CYS A 45 2.48 -1.43 -4.44
CA CYS A 45 1.63 -0.71 -3.49
C CYS A 45 1.92 0.79 -3.48
N GLU A 46 3.17 1.19 -3.69
CA GLU A 46 3.56 2.60 -3.67
C GLU A 46 3.17 3.35 -4.94
N GLN A 47 3.22 2.71 -6.11
CA GLN A 47 2.85 3.35 -7.38
C GLN A 47 1.45 4.01 -7.36
N PRO A 48 0.38 3.33 -6.91
CA PRO A 48 -0.94 3.94 -6.74
C PRO A 48 -0.94 5.17 -5.83
N GLN A 49 -0.17 5.13 -4.73
CA GLN A 49 -0.05 6.24 -3.78
C GLN A 49 0.71 7.43 -4.37
N ARG A 50 1.76 7.19 -5.17
CA ARG A 50 2.48 8.26 -5.87
C ARG A 50 1.57 9.04 -6.80
N MET A 51 0.66 8.36 -7.47
CA MET A 51 -0.29 9.01 -8.36
C MET A 51 -1.30 9.88 -7.60
N VAL A 52 -1.58 9.61 -6.31
CA VAL A 52 -2.38 10.52 -5.45
C VAL A 52 -1.59 11.80 -5.20
N LYS A 53 -0.31 11.68 -4.84
CA LYS A 53 0.57 12.83 -4.64
C LYS A 53 0.77 13.64 -5.93
N LEU A 54 0.86 12.97 -7.08
CA LEU A 54 0.95 13.61 -8.39
C LEU A 54 -0.29 14.46 -8.69
N GLN A 55 -1.49 13.95 -8.39
CA GLN A 55 -2.73 14.70 -8.55
C GLN A 55 -2.77 15.96 -7.67
N MET A 56 -2.22 15.89 -6.45
CA MET A 56 -2.09 17.05 -5.58
C MET A 56 -1.06 18.06 -6.11
N LYS A 57 0.07 17.57 -6.62
CA LYS A 57 1.17 18.43 -7.08
C LYS A 57 0.86 19.16 -8.38
N ILE A 58 0.27 18.46 -9.37
CA ILE A 58 0.13 18.97 -10.74
C ILE A 58 -1.36 19.10 -11.14
N GLY A 59 -2.22 18.22 -10.63
CA GLY A 59 -3.65 18.16 -11.00
C GLY A 59 -4.56 19.18 -10.28
N GLY A 60 -3.99 20.15 -9.55
CA GLY A 60 -4.74 21.23 -8.91
C GLY A 60 -5.41 20.87 -7.58
N CYS A 61 -5.04 19.75 -6.94
CA CYS A 61 -5.65 19.23 -5.71
C CYS A 61 -7.18 18.96 -5.83
N TRP A 62 -7.74 18.26 -4.85
CA TRP A 62 -9.19 18.11 -4.76
C TRP A 62 -9.80 19.27 -3.98
N ARG A 63 -10.91 19.82 -4.49
CA ARG A 63 -11.69 20.86 -3.81
C ARG A 63 -12.52 20.33 -2.63
N SER A 64 -12.68 19.01 -2.52
CA SER A 64 -13.41 18.38 -1.41
C SER A 64 -12.83 17.01 -1.06
N VAL A 65 -12.90 16.64 0.22
CA VAL A 65 -12.51 15.32 0.73
C VAL A 65 -13.34 14.22 0.08
N ARG A 66 -14.63 14.47 -0.21
CA ARG A 66 -15.51 13.52 -0.90
C ARG A 66 -15.00 13.15 -2.29
N THR A 67 -14.52 14.14 -3.05
CA THR A 67 -13.95 13.87 -4.39
C THR A 67 -12.63 13.12 -4.28
N ALA A 68 -11.79 13.46 -3.31
CA ALA A 68 -10.55 12.73 -3.04
C ALA A 68 -10.82 11.26 -2.68
N ALA A 69 -11.82 11.00 -1.83
CA ALA A 69 -12.22 9.65 -1.43
C ALA A 69 -12.70 8.82 -2.63
N ARG A 70 -13.55 9.39 -3.50
CA ARG A 70 -14.01 8.73 -4.74
C ARG A 70 -12.84 8.40 -5.67
N TYR A 71 -11.90 9.33 -5.82
CA TYR A 71 -10.70 9.12 -6.62
C TYR A 71 -9.84 7.97 -6.08
N CYS A 72 -9.59 7.98 -4.76
CA CYS A 72 -8.85 6.92 -4.09
C CYS A 72 -9.53 5.56 -4.25
N LEU A 73 -10.86 5.49 -4.08
CA LEU A 73 -11.63 4.25 -4.20
C LEU A 73 -11.50 3.62 -5.60
N VAL A 74 -11.72 4.40 -6.66
CA VAL A 74 -11.60 3.89 -8.03
C VAL A 74 -10.18 3.42 -8.31
N ARG A 75 -9.18 4.21 -7.87
CA ARG A 75 -7.77 3.91 -8.10
C ARG A 75 -7.29 2.70 -7.31
N SER A 76 -7.71 2.55 -6.05
CA SER A 76 -7.35 1.39 -5.23
C SER A 76 -7.96 0.13 -5.81
N TYR A 77 -9.21 0.16 -6.26
CA TYR A 77 -9.85 -0.99 -6.91
C TYR A 77 -9.08 -1.43 -8.16
N LEU A 78 -8.75 -0.49 -9.05
CA LEU A 78 -8.00 -0.77 -10.27
C LEU A 78 -6.57 -1.27 -10.00
N ALA A 79 -5.89 -0.69 -9.00
CA ALA A 79 -4.56 -1.13 -8.59
C ALA A 79 -4.59 -2.56 -8.04
N THR A 80 -5.57 -2.88 -7.20
CA THR A 80 -5.78 -4.22 -6.66
C THR A 80 -6.07 -5.21 -7.79
N ALA A 81 -6.95 -4.88 -8.73
CA ALA A 81 -7.24 -5.74 -9.88
C ALA A 81 -5.98 -6.05 -10.69
N ARG A 82 -5.18 -5.01 -10.99
CA ARG A 82 -3.91 -5.17 -11.71
C ARG A 82 -2.91 -6.06 -10.94
N ASN A 83 -2.81 -5.89 -9.62
CA ASN A 83 -1.92 -6.71 -8.78
C ASN A 83 -2.33 -8.19 -8.75
N HIS A 84 -3.60 -8.51 -9.04
CA HIS A 84 -4.11 -9.87 -9.19
C HIS A 84 -4.13 -10.35 -10.65
N GLY A 85 -3.44 -9.66 -11.56
CA GLY A 85 -3.34 -10.04 -12.97
C GLY A 85 -4.60 -9.77 -13.79
N VAL A 86 -5.56 -8.99 -13.28
CA VAL A 86 -6.79 -8.65 -14.01
C VAL A 86 -6.59 -7.34 -14.79
N HIS A 87 -7.00 -7.34 -16.05
CA HIS A 87 -6.95 -6.15 -16.87
C HIS A 87 -7.93 -5.08 -16.35
N PRO A 88 -7.55 -3.78 -16.26
CA PRO A 88 -8.39 -2.74 -15.68
C PRO A 88 -9.77 -2.59 -16.34
N LEU A 89 -9.87 -2.77 -17.65
CA LEU A 89 -11.15 -2.69 -18.37
C LEU A 89 -12.09 -3.85 -18.02
N ASP A 90 -11.54 -5.05 -17.85
CA ASP A 90 -12.32 -6.21 -17.43
C ASP A 90 -12.83 -6.02 -16.00
N ALA A 91 -11.98 -5.52 -15.10
CA ALA A 91 -12.36 -5.22 -13.73
C ALA A 91 -13.47 -4.15 -13.63
N LEU A 92 -13.46 -3.15 -14.51
CA LEU A 92 -14.52 -2.13 -14.60
C LEU A 92 -15.81 -2.71 -15.16
N ARG A 93 -15.73 -3.51 -16.24
CA ARG A 93 -16.89 -4.20 -16.81
C ARG A 93 -17.58 -5.07 -15.76
N ASP A 94 -16.81 -5.91 -15.07
CA ASP A 94 -17.33 -6.84 -14.06
C ASP A 94 -17.95 -6.08 -12.87
N ALA A 95 -17.32 -4.98 -12.42
CA ALA A 95 -17.87 -4.12 -11.37
C ALA A 95 -19.20 -3.47 -11.77
N LEU A 96 -19.31 -2.96 -12.99
CA LEU A 96 -20.54 -2.35 -13.50
C LEU A 96 -21.64 -3.39 -13.75
N ALA A 97 -21.27 -4.62 -14.07
CA ALA A 97 -22.18 -5.76 -14.20
C ALA A 97 -22.65 -6.33 -12.83
N GLY A 98 -22.23 -5.74 -11.71
CA GLY A 98 -22.62 -6.16 -10.36
C GLY A 98 -21.76 -7.28 -9.75
N ASN A 99 -20.69 -7.69 -10.43
CA ASN A 99 -19.77 -8.75 -9.99
C ASN A 99 -18.35 -8.18 -9.75
N PRO A 100 -18.18 -7.26 -8.79
CA PRO A 100 -16.88 -6.63 -8.55
C PRO A 100 -15.85 -7.68 -8.09
N ARG A 101 -14.65 -7.62 -8.69
CA ARG A 101 -13.53 -8.49 -8.31
C ARG A 101 -13.00 -8.06 -6.94
N THR A 102 -13.28 -8.85 -5.92
CA THR A 102 -12.69 -8.67 -4.58
C THR A 102 -11.47 -9.56 -4.42
N PRO A 103 -10.39 -9.09 -3.76
CA PRO A 103 -9.30 -9.97 -3.37
C PRO A 103 -9.84 -11.06 -2.43
N PRO A 104 -9.22 -12.26 -2.40
CA PRO A 104 -9.60 -13.31 -1.46
C PRO A 104 -9.47 -12.76 -0.03
N GLN A 105 -10.56 -12.81 0.74
CA GLN A 105 -10.50 -12.46 2.16
C GLN A 105 -9.66 -13.53 2.87
N THR A 106 -8.52 -13.12 3.41
CA THR A 106 -7.68 -14.01 4.22
C THR A 106 -8.40 -14.19 5.56
N ALA A 107 -8.73 -15.45 5.89
CA ALA A 107 -9.31 -15.83 7.18
C ALA A 107 -8.33 -15.66 8.34
#